data_AF-A0A7J3W5L9-F1
#
_entry.id   AF-A0A7J3W5L9-F1
#
_cell.length_a   1.000
_cell.length_b   1.000
_cell.length_c   1.000
_cell.angle_alpha   90.00
_cell.angle_beta   90.00
_cell.angle_gamma   90.00
#
_symmetry.space_group_name_H-M   'P 1'
#
loop_
_entity.id
_entity.type
_entity.pdbx_description
1 polymer ?
#
loop_
_entity_poly.entity_id
_entity_poly.type
_entity_poly.pdbx_seq_one_letter_code
_entity_poly.pdbx_strand_id
1 'polypeptide(L)'
;MPRYKKDWWEKAKQFQEKLISLEEIKQMLPKCRDWQERVCLLLLYYTGARPSEIVLLRVENVRKFRNRIIVQIPTKKGGISRTIFLPLNELTKEIIDHLNRNPEEPLMPRIKHPWNIRDMVYRASENKYTAYFFRHNRISKLANKGYDIYTLKHFKGAKTITSVEPYIVLAGQDLRKLAKDLD
;
A
#
# COMPACT_ATOMS: atom_id res chain seq x y z
N MET A 1 -16.82 33.88 9.78
CA MET A 1 -17.17 32.89 8.73
C MET A 1 -16.88 31.49 9.25
N PRO A 2 -17.88 30.61 9.36
CA PRO A 2 -17.63 29.20 9.69
C PRO A 2 -16.82 28.58 8.54
N ARG A 3 -15.62 28.09 8.85
CA ARG A 3 -14.86 27.23 7.93
C ARG A 3 -15.70 25.99 7.68
N TYR A 4 -16.32 25.87 6.50
CA TYR A 4 -16.87 24.61 6.02
C TYR A 4 -15.74 23.57 6.06
N LYS A 5 -15.73 22.75 7.11
CA LYS A 5 -14.91 21.54 7.17
C LYS A 5 -15.60 20.59 6.20
N LYS A 6 -15.00 20.35 5.02
CA LYS A 6 -15.44 19.28 4.11
C LYS A 6 -15.77 18.04 4.93
N ASP A 7 -17.04 17.64 4.85
CA ASP A 7 -17.54 16.55 5.63
C ASP A 7 -16.89 15.23 5.23
N TRP A 8 -16.80 14.30 6.18
CA TRP A 8 -16.09 13.05 5.99
C TRP A 8 -16.69 12.20 4.85
N TRP A 9 -18.00 12.34 4.55
CA TRP A 9 -18.68 11.61 3.47
C TRP A 9 -18.27 12.07 2.07
N GLU A 10 -17.92 13.35 1.87
CA GLU A 10 -17.42 13.83 0.57
C GLU A 10 -16.04 13.24 0.27
N LYS A 11 -15.18 13.14 1.30
CA LYS A 11 -13.91 12.40 1.20
C LYS A 11 -14.15 10.92 0.96
N ALA A 12 -15.19 10.36 1.57
CA ALA A 12 -15.54 8.95 1.40
C ALA A 12 -15.91 8.60 -0.05
N LYS A 13 -16.67 9.46 -0.75
CA LYS A 13 -17.00 9.25 -2.17
C LYS A 13 -15.77 9.08 -3.07
N GLN A 14 -14.66 9.77 -2.78
CA GLN A 14 -13.41 9.64 -3.53
C GLN A 14 -12.76 8.24 -3.39
N PHE A 15 -13.10 7.49 -2.34
CA PHE A 15 -12.59 6.13 -2.11
C PHE A 15 -13.52 5.04 -2.63
N GLN A 16 -14.64 5.40 -3.29
CA GLN A 16 -15.51 4.47 -4.03
C GLN A 16 -14.97 4.08 -5.41
N GLU A 17 -13.79 4.58 -5.80
CA GLU A 17 -13.14 4.18 -7.05
C GLU A 17 -12.96 2.66 -7.15
N LYS A 18 -12.99 2.15 -8.39
CA LYS A 18 -12.72 0.75 -8.69
C LYS A 18 -11.37 0.33 -8.10
N LEU A 19 -11.42 -0.61 -7.16
CA LEU A 19 -10.21 -1.17 -6.55
C LEU A 19 -9.46 -2.03 -7.58
N ILE A 20 -8.16 -1.78 -7.75
CA ILE A 20 -7.30 -2.59 -8.64
C ILE A 20 -7.25 -4.05 -8.18
N SER A 21 -7.37 -4.99 -9.09
CA SER A 21 -7.25 -6.43 -8.83
C SER A 21 -5.79 -6.92 -8.80
N LEU A 22 -5.54 -8.20 -8.49
CA LEU A 22 -4.20 -8.78 -8.67
C LEU A 22 -3.88 -9.00 -10.15
N GLU A 23 -4.88 -9.29 -10.97
CA GLU A 23 -4.71 -9.48 -12.42
C GLU A 23 -4.30 -8.17 -13.12
N GLU A 24 -4.89 -7.04 -12.73
CA GLU A 24 -4.43 -5.73 -13.22
C GLU A 24 -2.97 -5.46 -12.84
N ILE A 25 -2.49 -5.89 -11.66
CA ILE A 25 -1.05 -5.81 -11.32
C ILE A 25 -0.21 -6.67 -12.24
N LYS A 26 -0.63 -7.91 -12.52
CA LYS A 26 0.07 -8.80 -13.44
C LYS A 26 0.16 -8.20 -14.85
N GLN A 27 -0.84 -7.46 -15.29
CA GLN A 27 -0.82 -6.73 -16.57
C GLN A 27 0.10 -5.51 -16.56
N MET A 28 0.31 -4.89 -15.40
CA MET A 28 1.22 -3.75 -15.25
C MET A 28 2.70 -4.16 -15.15
N LEU A 29 3.00 -5.33 -14.57
CA LEU A 29 4.38 -5.80 -14.35
C LEU A 29 5.25 -5.85 -15.62
N PRO A 30 4.76 -6.34 -16.78
CA PRO A 30 5.53 -6.33 -18.03
C PRO A 30 5.86 -4.93 -18.55
N LYS A 31 5.14 -3.89 -18.11
CA LYS A 31 5.35 -2.49 -18.52
C LYS A 31 6.42 -1.78 -17.68
N CYS A 32 6.90 -2.42 -16.61
CA CYS A 32 8.04 -1.97 -15.82
C CYS A 32 9.34 -2.21 -16.60
N ARG A 33 10.27 -1.25 -16.54
CA ARG A 33 11.54 -1.28 -17.30
C ARG A 33 12.53 -2.31 -16.79
N ASP A 34 12.46 -2.62 -15.50
CA ASP A 34 13.41 -3.48 -14.83
C ASP A 34 12.83 -4.06 -13.53
N TRP A 35 13.64 -4.88 -12.87
CA TRP A 35 13.28 -5.53 -11.61
C TRP A 35 12.98 -4.54 -10.48
N GLN A 36 13.62 -3.37 -10.45
CA GLN A 36 13.41 -2.40 -9.37
C GLN A 36 12.03 -1.76 -9.48
N GLU A 37 11.60 -1.45 -10.71
CA GLU A 37 10.24 -0.98 -10.96
C GLU A 37 9.19 -2.05 -10.61
N ARG A 38 9.44 -3.32 -10.94
CA ARG A 38 8.52 -4.43 -10.60
C ARG A 38 8.42 -4.63 -9.09
N VAL A 39 9.55 -4.69 -8.39
CA VAL A 39 9.59 -4.77 -6.92
C VAL A 39 8.90 -3.56 -6.29
N CYS A 40 9.13 -2.35 -6.80
CA CYS A 40 8.45 -1.14 -6.33
C CYS A 40 6.93 -1.22 -6.47
N LEU A 41 6.44 -1.68 -7.64
CA LEU A 41 5.00 -1.86 -7.89
C LEU A 41 4.38 -2.91 -6.94
N LEU A 42 5.07 -4.03 -6.73
CA LEU A 42 4.64 -5.06 -5.79
C LEU A 42 4.59 -4.52 -4.35
N LEU A 43 5.62 -3.79 -3.93
CA LEU A 43 5.66 -3.16 -2.60
C LEU A 43 4.51 -2.17 -2.43
N LEU A 44 4.27 -1.27 -3.39
CA LEU A 44 3.13 -0.36 -3.38
C LEU A 44 1.82 -1.12 -3.22
N TYR A 45 1.59 -2.13 -4.06
CA TYR A 45 0.38 -2.91 -4.06
C TYR A 45 0.15 -3.61 -2.73
N TYR A 46 1.13 -4.36 -2.23
CA TYR A 46 0.96 -5.20 -1.05
C TYR A 46 1.00 -4.42 0.26
N THR A 47 1.86 -3.41 0.38
CA THR A 47 2.09 -2.69 1.64
C THR A 47 1.27 -1.41 1.79
N GLY A 48 0.83 -0.81 0.67
CA GLY A 48 0.25 0.53 0.67
C GLY A 48 1.19 1.60 1.27
N ALA A 49 2.51 1.37 1.25
CA ALA A 49 3.50 2.31 1.75
C ALA A 49 3.49 3.61 0.95
N ARG A 50 3.88 4.72 1.59
CA ARG A 50 4.05 5.98 0.87
C ARG A 50 5.24 5.86 -0.08
N PRO A 51 5.22 6.52 -1.26
CA PRO A 51 6.38 6.57 -2.14
C PRO A 51 7.66 7.03 -1.41
N SER A 52 7.54 8.01 -0.51
CA SER A 52 8.65 8.50 0.31
C SER A 52 9.18 7.52 1.35
N GLU A 53 8.40 6.49 1.72
CA GLU A 53 8.84 5.41 2.60
C GLU A 53 9.50 4.29 1.79
N ILE A 54 8.97 4.00 0.59
CA ILE A 54 9.52 2.98 -0.30
C ILE A 54 10.96 3.31 -0.74
N VAL A 55 11.23 4.57 -1.08
CA VAL A 55 12.60 5.00 -1.47
C VAL A 55 13.62 4.92 -0.33
N LEU A 56 13.18 4.71 0.92
CA LEU A 56 14.07 4.59 2.07
C LEU A 56 14.37 3.15 2.43
N LEU A 57 13.69 2.18 1.82
CA LEU A 57 13.92 0.78 2.11
C LEU A 57 15.36 0.42 1.75
N ARG A 58 16.05 -0.17 2.71
CA ARG A 58 17.34 -0.85 2.53
C ARG A 58 17.14 -2.35 2.39
N VAL A 59 18.17 -3.06 1.97
CA VAL A 59 18.16 -4.52 1.86
C VAL A 59 17.81 -5.16 3.20
N GLU A 60 18.39 -4.69 4.30
CA GLU A 60 18.12 -5.17 5.67
C GLU A 60 16.65 -5.06 6.11
N ASN A 61 15.88 -4.15 5.51
CA ASN A 61 14.49 -3.93 5.88
C ASN A 61 13.58 -5.04 5.34
N VAL A 62 14.08 -5.91 4.46
CA VAL A 62 13.33 -7.01 3.87
C VAL A 62 14.01 -8.32 4.17
N ARG A 63 13.27 -9.29 4.68
CA ARG A 63 13.78 -10.65 4.90
C ARG A 63 12.72 -11.70 4.70
N LYS A 64 13.14 -12.89 4.25
CA LYS A 64 12.29 -14.08 4.25
C LYS A 64 12.24 -14.67 5.66
N PHE A 65 11.05 -15.05 6.12
CA PHE A 65 10.87 -15.82 7.33
C PHE A 65 9.77 -16.86 7.13
N ARG A 66 10.15 -18.15 7.17
CA ARG A 66 9.26 -19.27 6.85
C ARG A 66 8.61 -19.06 5.47
N ASN A 67 7.27 -19.08 5.42
CA ASN A 67 6.48 -18.89 4.20
C ASN A 67 5.99 -17.44 4.02
N ARG A 68 6.74 -16.46 4.53
CA ARG A 68 6.40 -15.04 4.49
C ARG A 68 7.62 -14.18 4.17
N ILE A 69 7.36 -13.00 3.65
CA ILE A 69 8.34 -11.92 3.52
C ILE A 69 7.99 -10.86 4.55
N ILE A 70 8.96 -10.48 5.36
CA ILE A 70 8.84 -9.43 6.37
C ILE A 70 9.41 -8.15 5.76
N VAL A 71 8.62 -7.09 5.73
CA VAL A 71 9.03 -5.75 5.25
C VAL A 71 8.88 -4.77 6.41
N GLN A 72 10.00 -4.25 6.89
CA GLN A 72 10.05 -3.19 7.90
C GLN A 72 10.02 -1.84 7.19
N ILE A 73 8.89 -1.15 7.26
CA ILE A 73 8.71 0.11 6.56
C ILE A 73 9.13 1.25 7.49
N PRO A 74 10.21 1.98 7.16
CA PRO A 74 10.61 3.14 7.94
C PRO A 74 9.59 4.26 7.75
N THR A 75 9.69 5.28 8.58
CA THR A 75 8.78 6.42 8.50
C THR A 75 9.53 7.74 8.39
N LYS A 76 8.88 8.70 7.73
CA LYS A 76 9.27 10.11 7.67
C LYS A 76 8.12 10.96 8.17
N LYS A 77 8.40 12.22 8.53
CA LYS A 77 7.38 13.24 8.90
C LYS A 77 6.49 12.79 10.07
N GLY A 78 7.05 12.07 11.04
CA GLY A 78 6.35 11.63 12.25
C GLY A 78 5.34 10.50 12.04
N GLY A 79 5.32 9.76 10.92
CA GLY A 79 4.53 8.53 10.90
C GLY A 79 5.04 7.50 11.92
N ILE A 80 4.40 6.33 11.95
CA ILE A 80 4.82 5.21 12.81
C ILE A 80 5.47 4.17 11.90
N SER A 81 6.69 3.74 12.23
CA SER A 81 7.34 2.61 11.56
C SER A 81 6.52 1.35 11.80
N ARG A 82 6.47 0.45 10.82
CA ARG A 82 5.69 -0.78 10.96
C ARG A 82 6.32 -1.95 10.23
N THR A 83 5.98 -3.13 10.71
CA THR A 83 6.33 -4.37 10.03
C THR A 83 5.10 -4.89 9.28
N ILE A 84 5.26 -5.18 8.00
CA ILE A 84 4.21 -5.77 7.16
C ILE A 84 4.68 -7.14 6.72
N PHE A 85 3.78 -8.12 6.82
CA PHE A 85 4.01 -9.49 6.39
C PHE A 85 3.33 -9.72 5.05
N LEU A 86 4.13 -10.12 4.05
CA LEU A 86 3.64 -10.48 2.73
C LEU A 86 3.60 -12.01 2.61
N PRO A 87 2.61 -12.59 1.89
CA PRO A 87 2.67 -13.99 1.53
C PRO A 87 3.88 -14.23 0.63
N LEU A 88 4.53 -15.38 0.75
CA LEU A 88 5.54 -15.82 -0.22
C LEU A 88 4.84 -16.60 -1.34
N ASN A 89 4.88 -16.08 -2.56
CA ASN A 89 4.28 -16.66 -3.76
C ASN A 89 5.05 -16.23 -5.02
N GLU A 90 4.60 -16.69 -6.19
CA GLU A 90 5.25 -16.44 -7.48
C GLU A 90 5.49 -14.95 -7.81
N LEU A 91 4.64 -14.05 -7.35
CA LEU A 91 4.83 -12.61 -7.59
C LEU A 91 5.76 -11.99 -6.56
N THR A 92 5.58 -12.33 -5.29
CA THR A 92 6.32 -11.71 -4.19
C THR A 92 7.73 -12.25 -4.02
N LYS A 93 8.06 -13.42 -4.59
CA LYS A 93 9.42 -13.96 -4.59
C LYS A 93 10.43 -13.00 -5.24
N GLU A 94 10.01 -12.24 -6.25
CA GLU A 94 10.88 -11.27 -6.91
C GLU A 94 11.40 -10.19 -5.94
N ILE A 95 10.67 -9.90 -4.86
CA ILE A 95 11.12 -8.96 -3.83
C ILE A 95 12.37 -9.49 -3.11
N ILE A 96 12.47 -10.81 -2.92
CA ILE A 96 13.57 -11.43 -2.17
C ILE A 96 14.75 -11.90 -3.04
N ASP A 97 14.53 -12.06 -4.35
CA ASP A 97 15.57 -12.50 -5.31
C ASP A 97 16.76 -11.52 -5.38
N HIS A 98 16.57 -10.27 -4.93
CA HIS A 98 17.56 -9.21 -4.97
C HIS A 98 18.14 -8.83 -3.59
N LEU A 99 18.04 -9.71 -2.59
CA LEU A 99 18.53 -9.44 -1.23
C LEU A 99 19.96 -9.89 -0.94
N ASN A 100 20.59 -10.70 -1.81
CA ASN A 100 21.99 -11.10 -1.64
C ASN A 100 22.96 -9.97 -2.04
N ARG A 101 22.90 -8.88 -1.28
CA ARG A 101 23.66 -7.62 -1.44
C ARG A 101 23.99 -7.05 -0.06
N ASN A 102 24.74 -5.95 -0.01
CA ASN A 102 25.04 -5.28 1.25
C ASN A 102 23.73 -4.86 1.96
N PRO A 103 23.53 -5.23 3.24
CA PRO A 103 22.31 -4.91 3.99
C PRO A 103 21.97 -3.41 4.03
N GLU A 104 22.99 -2.56 4.07
CA GLU A 104 22.84 -1.10 4.15
C GLU A 104 22.50 -0.45 2.80
N GLU A 105 22.65 -1.17 1.68
CA GLU A 105 22.32 -0.59 0.37
C GLU A 105 20.81 -0.33 0.24
N PRO A 106 20.41 0.69 -0.54
CA PRO A 106 19.02 0.84 -0.94
C PRO A 106 18.50 -0.46 -1.58
N LEU A 107 17.27 -0.84 -1.21
CA LEU A 107 16.60 -2.00 -1.81
C LEU A 107 16.47 -1.82 -3.32
N MET A 108 16.20 -0.59 -3.78
CA MET A 108 16.07 -0.21 -5.20
C MET A 108 16.98 0.98 -5.53
N PRO A 109 18.28 0.77 -5.82
CA PRO A 109 19.28 1.83 -5.97
C PRO A 109 19.00 2.88 -7.06
N ARG A 110 18.22 2.54 -8.10
CA ARG A 110 17.82 3.45 -9.19
C ARG A 110 16.58 4.26 -8.87
N ILE A 111 15.77 3.83 -7.89
CA ILE A 111 14.57 4.56 -7.46
C ILE A 111 14.94 5.45 -6.27
N LYS A 112 15.60 6.57 -6.58
CA LYS A 112 16.16 7.48 -5.56
C LYS A 112 15.12 8.43 -4.97
N HIS A 113 14.05 8.70 -5.71
CA HIS A 113 13.11 9.74 -5.35
C HIS A 113 11.64 9.36 -5.57
N PRO A 114 10.70 9.93 -4.78
CA PRO A 114 9.27 9.66 -4.93
C PRO A 114 8.70 9.92 -6.32
N TRP A 115 9.27 10.87 -7.06
CA TRP A 115 8.83 11.15 -8.43
C TRP A 115 9.22 10.03 -9.41
N ASN A 116 10.32 9.29 -9.19
CA ASN A 116 10.62 8.10 -10.00
C ASN A 116 9.50 7.06 -9.89
N ILE A 117 8.95 6.89 -8.67
CA ILE A 117 7.82 5.99 -8.41
C ILE A 117 6.56 6.52 -9.10
N ARG A 118 6.28 7.82 -8.99
CA ARG A 118 5.14 8.45 -9.66
C ARG A 118 5.19 8.21 -11.17
N ASP A 119 6.32 8.50 -11.80
CA ASP A 119 6.48 8.41 -13.25
C ASP A 119 6.46 6.95 -13.72
N MET A 120 7.04 6.04 -12.94
CA MET A 120 6.92 4.59 -13.17
C MET A 120 5.46 4.12 -13.11
N VAL A 121 4.72 4.53 -12.09
CA VAL A 121 3.31 4.15 -11.92
C VAL A 121 2.46 4.69 -13.05
N TYR A 122 2.63 5.97 -13.43
CA TYR A 122 1.89 6.54 -14.55
C TYR A 122 2.14 5.78 -15.84
N ARG A 123 3.41 5.46 -16.15
CA ARG A 123 3.73 4.67 -17.34
C ARG A 123 3.16 3.26 -17.27
N ALA A 124 3.40 2.53 -16.19
CA ALA A 124 2.95 1.14 -16.05
C ALA A 124 1.42 1.00 -15.99
N SER A 125 0.71 2.04 -15.56
CA SER A 125 -0.75 2.08 -15.51
C SER A 125 -1.40 2.81 -16.70
N GLU A 126 -0.64 3.24 -17.70
CA GLU A 126 -1.17 4.03 -18.83
C GLU A 126 -1.95 5.26 -18.36
N ASN A 127 -1.36 5.99 -17.41
CA ASN A 127 -1.89 7.18 -16.76
C ASN A 127 -3.17 6.96 -15.92
N LYS A 128 -3.61 5.71 -15.71
CA LYS A 128 -4.82 5.38 -14.96
C LYS A 128 -4.67 5.58 -13.45
N TYR A 129 -3.48 5.36 -12.89
CA TYR A 129 -3.26 5.36 -11.44
C TYR A 129 -2.12 6.29 -11.01
N THR A 130 -2.19 6.73 -9.76
CA THR A 130 -1.10 7.43 -9.07
C THR A 130 -0.45 6.51 -8.04
N ALA A 131 0.76 6.82 -7.58
CA ALA A 131 1.41 6.00 -6.55
C ALA A 131 0.61 5.97 -5.23
N TYR A 132 -0.07 7.07 -4.88
CA TYR A 132 -0.92 7.13 -3.68
C TYR A 132 -2.22 6.32 -3.81
N PHE A 133 -2.70 6.07 -5.04
CA PHE A 133 -3.86 5.20 -5.26
C PHE A 133 -3.64 3.81 -4.65
N PHE A 134 -2.45 3.22 -4.76
CA PHE A 134 -2.16 1.89 -4.17
C PHE A 134 -2.34 1.84 -2.66
N ARG A 135 -2.01 2.94 -1.97
CA ARG A 135 -2.22 3.08 -0.53
C ARG A 135 -3.70 3.12 -0.20
N HIS A 136 -4.47 3.96 -0.89
CA HIS A 136 -5.92 4.02 -0.73
C HIS A 136 -6.55 2.66 -1.03
N ASN A 137 -6.17 2.04 -2.14
CA ASN A 137 -6.62 0.73 -2.57
C ASN A 137 -6.41 -0.34 -1.49
N ARG A 138 -5.19 -0.45 -0.95
CA ARG A 138 -4.86 -1.47 0.03
C ARG A 138 -5.66 -1.29 1.33
N ILE A 139 -5.80 -0.05 1.79
CA ILE A 139 -6.55 0.23 3.02
C ILE A 139 -8.04 -0.02 2.80
N SER A 140 -8.63 0.42 1.69
CA SER A 140 -10.03 0.13 1.33
C SER A 140 -10.27 -1.39 1.25
N LYS A 141 -9.37 -2.16 0.63
CA LYS A 141 -9.50 -3.62 0.57
C LYS A 141 -9.49 -4.28 1.94
N LEU A 142 -8.65 -3.81 2.86
CA LEU A 142 -8.61 -4.33 4.23
C LEU A 142 -9.87 -3.90 5.00
N ALA A 143 -10.32 -2.65 4.86
CA ALA A 143 -11.57 -2.19 5.47
C ALA A 143 -12.77 -3.02 4.98
N ASN A 144 -12.88 -3.28 3.67
CA ASN A 144 -13.94 -4.10 3.07
C ASN A 144 -13.91 -5.57 3.51
N LYS A 145 -12.76 -6.03 4.03
CA LYS A 145 -12.61 -7.36 4.66
C LYS A 145 -12.99 -7.36 6.15
N GLY A 146 -13.37 -6.23 6.71
CA GLY A 146 -13.81 -6.12 8.11
C GLY A 146 -12.68 -5.88 9.12
N TYR A 147 -11.47 -5.50 8.68
CA TYR A 147 -10.41 -5.16 9.63
C TYR A 147 -10.73 -3.87 10.40
N ASP A 148 -10.46 -3.88 11.72
CA ASP A 148 -10.77 -2.78 12.61
C ASP A 148 -9.88 -1.54 12.38
N ILE A 149 -10.35 -0.40 12.90
CA ILE A 149 -9.69 0.91 12.71
C ILE A 149 -8.28 0.99 13.27
N TYR A 150 -7.97 0.28 14.35
CA TYR A 150 -6.66 0.30 14.97
C TYR A 150 -5.67 -0.55 14.16
N THR A 151 -6.10 -1.73 13.69
CA THR A 151 -5.31 -2.55 12.77
C THR A 151 -5.00 -1.79 11.49
N LEU A 152 -6.00 -1.15 10.88
CA LEU A 152 -5.80 -0.35 9.68
C LEU A 152 -4.90 0.86 9.93
N LYS A 153 -5.03 1.55 11.07
CA LYS A 153 -4.13 2.65 11.48
C LYS A 153 -2.69 2.18 11.59
N HIS A 154 -2.46 1.05 12.24
CA HIS A 154 -1.13 0.46 12.39
C HIS A 154 -0.55 0.05 11.04
N PHE A 155 -1.30 -0.69 10.22
CA PHE A 155 -0.92 -1.08 8.86
C PHE A 155 -0.57 0.14 7.99
N LYS A 156 -1.39 1.19 8.07
CA LYS A 156 -1.18 2.45 7.35
C LYS A 156 0.04 3.22 7.86
N GLY A 157 0.47 3.03 9.12
CA GLY A 157 1.49 3.84 9.77
C GLY A 157 1.00 5.27 10.02
N ALA A 158 -0.24 5.42 10.50
CA ALA A 158 -0.85 6.71 10.79
C ALA A 158 -0.83 7.05 12.29
N LYS A 159 -0.62 8.32 12.63
CA LYS A 159 -0.70 8.82 14.02
C LYS A 159 -2.12 8.78 14.57
N THR A 160 -3.10 9.14 13.74
CA THR A 160 -4.49 9.33 14.14
C THR A 160 -5.43 8.39 13.38
N ILE A 161 -6.50 7.96 14.07
CA ILE A 161 -7.58 7.15 13.50
C ILE A 161 -8.38 7.91 12.44
N THR A 162 -8.47 9.23 12.56
CA THR A 162 -9.17 10.12 11.61
C THR A 162 -8.67 10.00 10.18
N SER A 163 -7.41 9.58 9.98
CA SER A 163 -6.87 9.38 8.64
C SER A 163 -7.37 8.10 7.97
N VAL A 164 -7.93 7.16 8.74
CA VAL A 164 -8.39 5.83 8.32
C VAL A 164 -9.91 5.72 8.33
N GLU A 165 -10.57 6.50 9.19
CA GLU A 165 -12.03 6.57 9.32
C GLU A 165 -12.79 6.57 7.98
N PRO A 166 -12.41 7.33 6.93
CA PRO A 166 -13.13 7.31 5.66
C PRO A 166 -13.23 5.94 4.98
N TYR A 167 -12.24 5.05 5.17
CA TYR A 167 -12.27 3.71 4.55
C TYR A 167 -13.23 2.76 5.26
N ILE A 168 -13.37 2.91 6.58
CA ILE A 168 -14.24 2.03 7.38
C ILE A 168 -15.69 2.39 7.18
N VAL A 169 -16.03 3.68 7.17
CA VAL A 169 -17.44 4.05 7.01
C VAL A 169 -17.97 3.57 5.67
N LEU A 170 -17.16 3.57 4.61
CA LEU A 170 -17.54 3.00 3.32
C LEU A 170 -17.67 1.48 3.35
N ALA A 171 -16.77 0.78 4.03
CA ALA A 171 -16.82 -0.67 4.16
C ALA A 171 -18.02 -1.15 4.98
N GLY A 172 -18.36 -0.42 6.04
CA GLY A 172 -19.43 -0.72 7.00
C GLY A 172 -20.84 -0.38 6.50
N GLN A 173 -21.00 0.14 5.29
CA GLN A 173 -22.32 0.44 4.71
C GLN A 173 -23.08 -0.80 4.20
N ASP A 174 -22.47 -1.98 4.21
CA ASP A 174 -23.17 -3.22 3.83
C ASP A 174 -23.94 -3.83 5.01
N LEU A 175 -24.97 -3.11 5.49
CA LEU A 175 -25.86 -3.54 6.58
C LEU A 175 -26.54 -4.90 6.29
N ARG A 176 -26.56 -5.34 5.03
CA ARG A 176 -27.03 -6.68 4.64
C ARG A 176 -26.17 -7.82 5.21
N LYS A 177 -24.89 -7.57 5.51
CA LYS A 177 -24.04 -8.55 6.21
C LYS A 177 -24.43 -8.67 7.67
N LEU A 178 -24.71 -7.53 8.32
CA LEU A 178 -25.17 -7.50 9.71
C LEU A 178 -26.48 -8.26 9.90
N ALA A 179 -27.39 -8.18 8.93
CA ALA A 179 -28.66 -8.93 8.97
C ALA A 179 -28.48 -10.46 9.11
N LYS A 180 -27.34 -11.03 8.69
CA LYS A 180 -27.05 -12.46 8.84
C LYS A 180 -26.55 -12.86 10.22
N ASP A 181 -26.08 -11.89 11.00
CA ASP A 181 -25.47 -12.09 12.32
C ASP A 181 -26.43 -11.67 13.45
N LEU A 182 -27.64 -11.21 13.12
CA LEU A 182 -28.69 -10.78 14.06
C LEU A 182 -29.74 -11.87 14.34
N ASP A 183 -29.62 -13.02 13.68
CA ASP A 183 -30.36 -14.26 13.95
C ASP A 183 -29.53 -15.19 14.85
#